data_AF-A0A0F8VZV8-F1
#
_entry.id   AF-A0A0F8VZV8-F1
#
_cell.length_a   1.000
_cell.length_b   1.000
_cell.length_c   1.000
_cell.angle_alpha   90.00
_cell.angle_beta   90.00
_cell.angle_gamma   90.00
#
_symmetry.space_group_name_H-M   'P 1'
#
loop_
_entity.id
_entity.type
_entity.pdbx_description
1 polymer ?
#
loop_
_entity_poly.entity_id
_entity_poly.type
_entity_poly.pdbx_seq_one_letter_code
_entity_poly.pdbx_strand_id
1 'polypeptide(L)'
;MEELKEQIQVVIEARHEATVAKEAVKMAQEKWEEENDLIIAEAFNANRLVIEEEGRLRELTLQSYAETGEKAVAPGVGIRETTKLEYDTKTAFDWAVGHTMALKLDTSAFEKIVKADPPDFVKITTEPQATIATELNKVE
;
A
#
# COMPACT_ATOMS: atom_id res chain seq x y z
N MET A 1 -29.75 -50.68 -20.72
CA MET A 1 -31.01 -50.13 -20.15
C MET A 1 -30.99 -50.18 -18.64
N GLU A 2 -30.54 -51.27 -18.01
CA GLU A 2 -30.48 -51.36 -16.54
C GLU A 2 -29.37 -50.49 -15.93
N GLU A 3 -28.16 -50.55 -16.48
CA GLU A 3 -27.03 -49.67 -16.12
C GLU A 3 -27.39 -48.17 -16.22
N LEU A 4 -28.22 -47.78 -17.19
CA LEU A 4 -28.69 -46.40 -17.34
C LEU A 4 -29.62 -45.99 -16.18
N LYS A 5 -30.49 -46.89 -15.70
CA LYS A 5 -31.37 -46.62 -14.55
C LYS A 5 -30.57 -46.52 -13.26
N GLU A 6 -29.61 -47.43 -13.07
CA GLU A 6 -28.70 -47.40 -11.92
C GLU A 6 -27.92 -46.08 -11.88
N GLN A 7 -27.38 -45.65 -13.01
CA GLN A 7 -26.68 -44.37 -13.11
C GLN A 7 -27.59 -43.16 -12.85
N ILE A 8 -28.85 -43.20 -13.29
CA ILE A 8 -29.84 -42.14 -12.98
C ILE A 8 -30.08 -42.06 -11.48
N GLN A 9 -30.21 -43.19 -10.79
CA GLN A 9 -30.41 -43.23 -9.34
C GLN A 9 -29.21 -42.63 -8.59
N VAL A 10 -27.98 -43.01 -8.98
CA VAL A 10 -26.75 -42.43 -8.43
C VAL A 10 -26.71 -40.92 -8.60
N VAL A 11 -27.10 -40.41 -9.77
CA VAL A 11 -27.13 -38.95 -10.03
C VAL A 11 -28.20 -38.24 -9.19
N ILE A 12 -29.35 -38.87 -8.94
CA ILE A 12 -30.40 -38.31 -8.08
C ILE A 12 -29.87 -38.17 -6.65
N GLU A 13 -29.26 -39.23 -6.11
CA GLU A 13 -28.68 -39.23 -4.77
C GLU A 13 -27.56 -38.20 -4.64
N ALA A 14 -26.61 -38.19 -5.58
CA ALA A 14 -25.51 -37.22 -5.59
C ALA A 14 -26.00 -35.76 -5.68
N ARG A 15 -27.07 -35.49 -6.43
CA ARG A 15 -27.68 -34.14 -6.49
C ARG A 15 -28.34 -33.76 -5.17
N HIS A 16 -29.01 -34.71 -4.52
CA HIS A 16 -29.60 -34.48 -3.22
C HIS A 16 -28.53 -34.16 -2.17
N GLU A 17 -27.48 -34.98 -2.09
CA GLU A 17 -26.34 -34.76 -1.21
C GLU A 17 -25.66 -33.41 -1.47
N ALA A 18 -25.43 -33.06 -2.73
CA ALA A 18 -24.84 -31.77 -3.10
C ALA A 18 -25.70 -30.59 -2.66
N THR A 19 -27.03 -30.73 -2.72
CA THR A 19 -27.97 -29.68 -2.27
C THR A 19 -27.90 -29.51 -0.76
N VAL A 20 -27.96 -30.61 -0.01
CA VAL A 20 -27.85 -30.61 1.46
C VAL A 20 -26.51 -30.04 1.92
N ALA A 21 -25.41 -30.46 1.30
CA ALA A 21 -24.07 -29.95 1.63
C ALA A 21 -23.96 -28.44 1.35
N LYS A 22 -24.53 -27.96 0.24
CA LYS A 22 -24.54 -26.53 -0.09
C LYS A 22 -25.32 -25.70 0.94
N GLU A 23 -26.47 -26.20 1.38
CA GLU A 23 -27.26 -25.54 2.42
C GLU A 23 -26.51 -25.52 3.76
N ALA A 24 -25.86 -26.63 4.14
CA ALA A 24 -25.05 -26.71 5.35
C ALA A 24 -23.89 -25.71 5.34
N VAL A 25 -23.18 -25.57 4.20
CA VAL A 25 -22.12 -24.57 4.04
C VAL A 25 -22.68 -23.15 4.17
N LYS A 26 -23.82 -22.86 3.52
CA LYS A 26 -24.45 -21.54 3.59
C LYS A 26 -24.80 -21.18 5.04
N MET A 27 -25.44 -22.08 5.78
CA MET A 27 -25.79 -21.86 7.18
C MET A 27 -24.55 -21.69 8.07
N ALA A 28 -23.48 -22.45 7.82
CA ALA A 28 -22.23 -22.32 8.55
C ALA A 28 -21.54 -20.98 8.28
N GLN A 29 -21.61 -20.48 7.04
CA GLN A 29 -21.09 -19.16 6.67
C GLN A 29 -21.89 -18.05 7.35
N GLU A 30 -23.22 -18.08 7.26
CA GLU A 30 -24.09 -17.08 7.90
C GLU A 30 -23.85 -17.03 9.42
N LYS A 31 -23.76 -18.18 10.07
CA LYS A 31 -23.45 -18.25 11.50
C LYS A 31 -22.05 -17.70 11.82
N TRP A 32 -21.05 -18.02 11.02
CA TRP A 32 -19.70 -17.48 11.22
C TRP A 32 -19.67 -15.96 11.05
N GLU A 33 -20.37 -15.44 10.03
CA GLU A 33 -20.50 -13.99 9.82
C GLU A 33 -21.17 -13.32 11.02
N GLU A 34 -22.30 -13.85 11.51
CA GLU A 34 -22.99 -13.33 12.70
C GLU A 34 -22.11 -13.36 13.96
N GLU A 35 -21.36 -14.45 14.18
CA GLU A 35 -20.50 -14.61 15.35
C GLU A 35 -19.26 -13.69 15.30
N ASN A 36 -18.79 -13.31 14.11
CA ASN A 36 -17.54 -12.58 13.93
C ASN A 36 -17.73 -11.11 13.49
N ASP A 37 -18.95 -10.69 13.14
CA ASP A 37 -19.25 -9.33 12.66
C ASP A 37 -18.72 -8.25 13.61
N LEU A 38 -18.96 -8.43 14.92
CA LEU A 38 -18.51 -7.49 15.93
C LEU A 38 -16.98 -7.40 16.02
N ILE A 39 -16.27 -8.53 15.98
CA ILE A 39 -14.80 -8.57 16.05
C ILE A 39 -14.19 -7.95 14.79
N ILE A 40 -14.77 -8.22 13.61
CA ILE A 40 -14.35 -7.64 12.34
C ILE A 40 -14.56 -6.12 12.36
N ALA A 41 -15.72 -5.66 12.84
CA ALA A 41 -16.03 -4.24 12.97
C ALA A 41 -15.09 -3.53 13.98
N GLU A 42 -14.80 -4.16 15.13
CA GLU A 42 -13.84 -3.65 16.10
C GLU A 42 -12.43 -3.54 15.52
N ALA A 43 -11.96 -4.56 14.82
CA ALA A 43 -10.66 -4.54 14.16
C ALA A 43 -10.57 -3.42 13.10
N PHE A 44 -11.63 -3.25 12.29
CA PHE A 44 -11.72 -2.17 11.31
C PHE A 44 -11.68 -0.79 11.99
N ASN A 45 -12.45 -0.60 13.05
CA ASN A 45 -12.49 0.66 13.79
C ASN A 45 -11.16 0.98 14.48
N ALA A 46 -10.50 -0.03 15.07
CA ALA A 46 -9.18 0.12 15.69
C ALA A 46 -8.13 0.53 14.65
N ASN A 47 -8.12 -0.11 13.48
CA ASN A 47 -7.22 0.25 12.39
C ASN A 47 -7.50 1.66 11.87
N ARG A 48 -8.77 2.06 11.75
CA ARG A 48 -9.14 3.42 11.36
C ARG A 48 -8.61 4.46 12.36
N LEU A 49 -8.76 4.19 13.65
CA LEU A 49 -8.25 5.08 14.71
C LEU A 49 -6.72 5.22 14.63
N VAL A 50 -5.98 4.14 14.42
CA VAL A 50 -4.53 4.19 14.24
C VAL A 50 -4.16 5.07 13.05
N ILE A 51 -4.82 4.90 11.90
CA ILE A 51 -4.56 5.71 10.70
C ILE A 51 -4.82 7.20 10.97
N GLU A 52 -5.91 7.53 11.66
CA GLU A 52 -6.28 8.90 12.01
C GLU A 52 -5.24 9.54 12.94
N GLU A 53 -4.90 8.86 14.04
CA GLU A 53 -3.94 9.36 15.02
C GLU A 53 -2.51 9.44 14.46
N GLU A 54 -2.09 8.48 13.63
CA GLU A 54 -0.81 8.59 12.93
C GLU A 54 -0.81 9.73 11.91
N GLY A 55 -1.94 9.99 11.22
CA GLY A 55 -2.10 11.12 10.32
C GLY A 55 -1.87 12.44 11.06
N ARG A 56 -2.54 12.61 12.20
CA ARG A 56 -2.37 13.76 13.08
C ARG A 56 -0.94 13.87 13.61
N LEU A 57 -0.32 12.76 14.00
CA LEU A 57 1.06 12.74 14.47
C LEU A 57 2.04 13.21 13.37
N ARG A 58 1.83 12.78 12.11
CA ARG A 58 2.64 13.25 10.97
C ARG A 58 2.50 14.76 10.76
N GLU A 59 1.29 15.29 10.84
CA GLU A 59 1.05 16.74 10.71
C GLU A 59 1.76 17.53 11.80
N LEU A 60 1.64 17.12 13.06
CA LEU A 60 2.34 17.75 14.18
C LEU A 60 3.86 17.66 14.04
N THR A 61 4.37 16.54 13.53
CA THR A 61 5.81 16.35 13.27
C THR A 61 6.31 17.32 12.22
N LEU A 62 5.58 17.48 11.11
CA LEU A 62 5.94 18.43 10.04
C LEU A 62 5.85 19.88 10.52
N GLN A 63 4.85 20.19 11.35
CA GLN A 63 4.74 21.52 11.95
C GLN A 63 5.94 21.80 12.87
N SER A 64 6.27 20.86 13.76
CA SER A 64 7.43 21.01 14.63
C SER A 64 8.73 21.17 13.83
N TYR A 65 8.90 20.40 12.75
CA TYR A 65 10.04 20.56 11.85
C TYR A 65 10.09 21.93 11.18
N ALA A 66 8.95 22.48 10.76
CA ALA A 66 8.88 23.80 10.16
C ALA A 66 9.25 24.91 11.18
N GLU A 67 8.98 24.69 12.47
CA GLU A 67 9.29 25.63 13.55
C GLU A 67 10.74 25.52 14.05
N THR A 68 11.29 24.31 14.20
CA THR A 68 12.59 24.07 14.84
C THR A 68 13.71 23.70 13.86
N GLY A 69 13.37 23.14 12.70
CA GLY A 69 14.32 22.52 11.78
C GLY A 69 14.93 21.20 12.28
N GLU A 70 14.46 20.67 13.41
CA GLU A 70 15.01 19.43 14.00
C GLU A 70 14.40 18.19 13.36
N LYS A 71 15.25 17.32 12.82
CA LYS A 71 14.79 16.08 12.14
C LYS A 71 14.42 14.96 13.11
N ALA A 72 14.87 15.03 14.35
CA ALA A 72 14.51 14.09 15.42
C ALA A 72 13.53 14.79 16.37
N VAL A 73 12.25 14.78 15.99
CA VAL A 73 11.21 15.55 16.70
C VAL A 73 10.87 14.91 18.06
N ALA A 74 10.80 13.57 18.10
CA ALA A 74 10.55 12.81 19.33
C ALA A 74 11.07 11.36 19.21
N PRO A 75 11.19 10.61 20.32
CA PRO A 75 11.51 9.19 20.26
C PRO A 75 10.55 8.43 19.33
N GLY A 76 11.10 7.79 18.30
CA GLY A 76 10.34 7.02 17.32
C GLY A 76 9.64 7.86 16.25
N VAL A 77 9.81 9.18 16.25
CA VAL A 77 9.19 10.10 15.29
C VAL A 77 10.24 11.05 14.75
N GLY A 78 10.40 11.06 13.42
CA GLY A 78 11.42 11.86 12.76
C GLY A 78 10.99 12.38 11.40
N ILE A 79 11.89 13.13 10.78
CA ILE A 79 11.75 13.66 9.43
C ILE A 79 12.81 13.03 8.53
N ARG A 80 12.34 12.46 7.42
CA ARG A 80 13.18 12.11 6.29
C ARG A 80 12.98 13.13 5.19
N GLU A 81 14.06 13.71 4.71
CA GLU A 81 14.04 14.56 3.53
C GLU A 81 14.16 13.70 2.28
N THR A 82 13.15 13.74 1.42
CA THR A 82 13.15 13.03 0.15
C THR A 82 13.36 14.04 -0.97
N THR A 83 14.42 13.83 -1.75
CA THR A 83 14.66 14.61 -2.96
C THR A 83 13.73 14.14 -4.07
N LYS A 84 12.87 15.04 -4.55
CA LYS A 84 11.97 14.84 -5.66
C LYS A 84 12.50 15.56 -6.89
N LEU A 85 12.47 14.86 -8.02
CA LEU A 85 12.90 15.39 -9.31
C LEU A 85 11.66 15.60 -10.16
N GLU A 86 11.37 16.85 -10.51
CA GLU A 86 10.28 17.22 -11.41
C GLU A 86 10.86 17.56 -12.78
N TYR A 87 10.50 16.75 -13.79
CA TYR A 87 10.95 16.93 -15.17
C TYR A 87 9.92 16.39 -16.15
N ASP A 88 9.86 16.98 -17.34
CA ASP A 88 9.10 16.43 -18.46
C ASP A 88 9.85 15.25 -19.08
N THR A 89 9.18 14.10 -19.20
CA THR A 89 9.81 12.86 -19.67
C THR A 89 10.30 12.98 -21.11
N LYS A 90 9.60 13.74 -21.96
CA LYS A 90 10.00 13.92 -23.36
C LYS A 90 11.26 14.78 -23.46
N THR A 91 11.30 15.89 -22.73
CA THR A 91 12.47 16.77 -22.65
C THR A 91 13.68 16.05 -22.06
N ALA A 92 13.48 15.23 -21.02
CA ALA A 92 14.53 14.39 -20.45
C ALA A 92 15.09 13.37 -21.44
N PHE A 93 14.22 12.77 -22.26
CA PHE A 93 14.64 11.86 -23.32
C PHE A 93 15.42 12.56 -24.43
N ASP A 94 14.93 13.70 -24.92
CA ASP A 94 15.62 14.48 -25.96
C ASP A 94 17.02 14.92 -25.49
N TRP A 95 17.13 15.33 -24.22
CA TRP A 95 18.43 15.61 -23.59
C TRP A 95 19.33 14.37 -23.54
N ALA A 96 18.80 13.21 -23.14
CA ALA A 96 19.56 11.97 -23.03
C ALA A 96 20.06 11.47 -24.40
N VAL A 97 19.27 11.64 -25.45
CA VAL A 97 19.67 11.37 -26.85
C VAL A 97 20.79 12.30 -27.28
N GLY A 98 20.69 13.61 -26.97
CA GLY A 98 21.72 14.61 -27.29
C GLY A 98 23.06 14.36 -26.58
N HIS A 99 23.03 13.71 -25.42
CA HIS A 99 24.22 13.31 -24.66
C HIS A 99 24.69 11.88 -24.99
N THR A 100 24.15 11.25 -26.04
CA THR A 100 24.51 9.88 -26.46
C THR A 100 24.27 8.81 -25.39
N MET A 101 23.34 9.06 -24.46
CA MET A 101 23.21 8.24 -23.26
C MET A 101 22.30 7.02 -23.44
N ALA A 102 21.29 7.06 -24.33
CA ALA A 102 20.41 5.92 -24.53
C ALA A 102 19.52 5.98 -25.79
N LEU A 103 19.11 4.80 -26.28
CA LEU A 103 18.02 4.63 -27.27
C LEU A 103 16.62 4.72 -26.62
N LYS A 104 16.54 4.71 -25.28
CA LYS A 104 15.34 4.82 -24.44
C LYS A 104 15.74 5.45 -23.10
N LEU A 105 14.93 6.34 -22.52
CA LEU A 105 15.23 6.92 -21.21
C LEU A 105 15.24 5.83 -20.12
N ASP A 106 16.42 5.54 -19.56
CA ASP A 106 16.55 4.84 -18.29
C ASP A 106 16.43 5.89 -17.17
N THR A 107 15.26 5.95 -16.54
CA THR A 107 14.95 6.95 -15.51
C THR A 107 15.87 6.83 -14.31
N SER A 108 16.27 5.61 -13.92
CA SER A 108 17.15 5.41 -12.77
C SER A 108 18.57 5.90 -13.04
N ALA A 109 19.07 5.67 -14.26
CA ALA A 109 20.37 6.20 -14.68
C ALA A 109 20.34 7.72 -14.83
N PHE A 110 19.30 8.26 -15.49
CA PHE A 110 19.09 9.69 -15.66
C PHE A 110 19.02 10.43 -14.32
N GLU A 111 18.19 9.96 -13.39
CA GLU A 111 18.04 10.60 -12.08
C GLU A 111 19.32 10.58 -11.24
N LYS A 112 20.20 9.58 -11.41
CA LYS A 112 21.52 9.56 -10.77
C LYS A 112 22.43 10.67 -11.32
N ILE A 113 22.39 10.90 -12.63
CA ILE A 113 23.19 11.93 -13.30
C ILE A 113 22.68 13.31 -12.93
N VAL A 114 21.36 13.52 -13.04
CA VAL A 114 20.70 14.79 -12.70
C VAL A 114 20.92 15.19 -11.24
N LYS A 115 21.01 14.23 -10.32
CA LYS A 115 21.36 14.52 -8.92
C LYS A 115 22.78 15.05 -8.75
N ALA A 116 23.71 14.70 -9.64
CA ALA A 116 25.10 15.14 -9.61
C ALA A 116 25.31 16.43 -10.42
N ASP A 117 24.67 16.53 -11.58
CA ASP A 117 24.74 17.65 -12.51
C ASP A 117 23.33 17.92 -13.10
N PRO A 118 22.52 18.75 -12.44
CA PRO A 118 21.13 18.97 -12.82
C PRO A 118 21.02 19.83 -14.09
N PRO A 119 20.38 19.33 -15.16
CA PRO A 119 20.05 20.15 -16.32
C PRO A 119 19.02 21.22 -15.97
N ASP A 120 19.05 22.36 -16.68
CA ASP A 120 18.17 23.52 -16.42
C ASP A 120 16.66 23.20 -16.44
N PHE A 121 16.24 22.15 -17.14
CA PHE A 121 14.84 21.74 -17.24
C PHE A 121 14.38 20.82 -16.10
N VAL A 122 15.29 20.38 -15.22
CA VAL A 122 14.94 19.54 -14.07
C VAL A 122 14.88 20.38 -12.80
N LYS A 123 13.72 20.38 -12.16
CA LYS A 123 13.52 21.03 -10.88
C LYS A 123 13.72 20.02 -9.76
N ILE A 124 14.75 20.25 -8.94
CA ILE A 124 15.02 19.45 -7.74
C ILE A 124 14.36 20.12 -6.54
N THR A 125 13.44 19.43 -5.88
CA THR A 125 12.84 19.87 -4.61
C THR A 125 13.17 18.87 -3.51
N THR A 126 13.32 19.36 -2.28
CA THR A 126 13.44 18.52 -1.10
C THR A 126 12.15 18.65 -0.32
N GLU A 127 11.42 17.54 -0.18
CA GLU A 127 10.16 17.49 0.56
C GLU A 127 10.40 16.73 1.88
N PRO A 128 10.16 17.35 3.05
CA PRO A 128 10.21 16.66 4.33
C PRO A 128 9.03 15.69 4.45
N GLN A 129 9.30 14.48 4.90
CA GLN A 129 8.31 13.44 5.15
C GLN A 129 8.45 12.95 6.59
N ALA A 130 7.34 12.97 7.34
CA ALA A 130 7.31 12.43 8.68
C ALA A 130 7.38 10.90 8.67
N THR A 131 8.29 10.35 9.47
CA THR A 131 8.51 8.92 9.66
C THR A 131 8.17 8.55 11.10
N ILE A 132 7.36 7.51 11.27
CA ILE A 132 6.93 6.97 12.56
C ILE A 132 7.45 5.54 12.65
N ALA A 133 8.11 5.19 13.75
CA ALA A 133 8.62 3.85 14.00
C ALA A 133 7.46 2.85 14.18
N THR A 134 7.60 1.64 13.63
CA THR A 134 6.57 0.59 13.73
C THR A 134 6.29 0.17 15.17
N GLU A 135 7.29 0.26 16.06
CA GLU A 135 7.17 -0.09 17.47
C GLU A 135 7.48 1.12 18.35
N LEU A 136 6.51 2.02 18.50
CA LEU A 136 6.67 3.22 19.36
C LEU A 136 6.90 2.88 20.84
N ASN A 137 6.33 1.77 21.33
CA ASN A 137 6.42 1.37 22.74
C ASN A 137 7.81 0.89 23.18
N LYS A 138 8.78 0.75 22.26
CA LYS A 138 10.15 0.32 22.57
C LYS A 138 11.18 1.44 22.43
N VAL A 139 10.74 2.65 22.11
CA VAL A 139 11.62 3.79 21.97
C VAL A 139 11.63 4.53 23.31
N GLU A 140 12.63 4.23 24.13
CA GLU A 140 12.92 4.93 25.40
C GLU A 140 13.43 6.35 25.19
#